data_AF-A0A6L6YJV9-F1
#
_entry.id   AF-A0A6L6YJV9-F1
#
_cell.length_a   1.000
_cell.length_b   1.000
_cell.length_c   1.000
_cell.angle_alpha   90.00
_cell.angle_beta   90.00
_cell.angle_gamma   90.00
#
_symmetry.space_group_name_H-M   'P 1'
#
loop_
_entity.id
_entity.type
_entity.pdbx_description
1 polymer ?
#
loop_
_entity_poly.entity_id
_entity_poly.type
_entity_poly.pdbx_seq_one_letter_code
_entity_poly.pdbx_strand_id
1 'polypeptide(L)'
;MKYITGIHALNLRCSLETCGDWHQPGIQWKNLTIRESEDSVFGDYGIEDNSLVPDHPGTHKVANHIRALLDLVSEGNFGYAQGMNKDFICNDIYTEEVFSKLLLLKKSHIWEKIKDFIGKEYGVSWLRFLKEHENE
;
A
#
# COMPACT_ATOMS: atom_id res chain seq x y z
N MET A 1 -11.04 -5.07 -12.19
CA MET A 1 -10.52 -3.84 -12.85
C MET A 1 -9.00 -3.79 -12.75
N LYS A 2 -8.28 -3.59 -13.87
CA LYS A 2 -6.81 -3.47 -13.86
C LYS A 2 -6.34 -2.13 -13.34
N TYR A 3 -5.29 -2.13 -12.52
CA TYR A 3 -4.66 -0.92 -12.00
C TYR A 3 -3.16 -1.11 -11.75
N ILE A 4 -2.41 -0.02 -11.80
CA ILE A 4 -0.97 0.06 -11.50
C ILE A 4 -0.77 0.16 -9.99
N THR A 5 0.15 -0.60 -9.41
CA THR A 5 0.38 -0.62 -7.96
C THR A 5 1.85 -0.84 -7.57
N GLY A 6 2.11 -1.05 -6.27
CA GLY A 6 3.43 -1.31 -5.69
C GLY A 6 4.40 -0.15 -5.91
N ILE A 7 5.66 -0.48 -6.22
CA ILE A 7 6.74 0.51 -6.36
C ILE A 7 6.43 1.59 -7.41
N HIS A 8 5.70 1.25 -8.48
CA HIS A 8 5.34 2.21 -9.51
C HIS A 8 4.37 3.23 -8.95
N ALA A 9 3.31 2.79 -8.27
CA ALA A 9 2.32 3.67 -7.65
C ALA A 9 2.90 4.54 -6.53
N LEU A 10 3.84 4.02 -5.73
CA LEU A 10 4.57 4.80 -4.72
C LEU A 10 5.38 5.97 -5.29
N ASN A 11 5.68 5.93 -6.59
CA ASN A 11 6.48 6.92 -7.31
C ASN A 11 5.62 7.78 -8.25
N LEU A 12 4.29 7.73 -8.12
CA LEU A 12 3.35 8.52 -8.88
C LEU A 12 2.63 9.51 -7.98
N ARG A 13 1.93 10.48 -8.60
CA ARG A 13 1.07 11.40 -7.83
C ARG A 13 -0.01 10.62 -7.10
N CYS A 14 -0.26 11.04 -5.87
CA CYS A 14 -1.28 10.49 -4.99
C CYS A 14 -2.19 11.62 -4.50
N SER A 15 -3.50 11.38 -4.42
CA SER A 15 -4.45 12.37 -3.89
C SER A 15 -4.38 12.55 -2.37
N LEU A 16 -3.83 11.57 -1.65
CA LEU A 16 -3.65 11.62 -0.19
C LEU A 16 -2.48 12.52 0.21
N GLU A 17 -2.58 13.14 1.38
CA GLU A 17 -1.48 13.87 2.01
C GLU A 17 -0.43 12.87 2.51
N THR A 18 0.45 12.40 1.62
CA THR A 18 1.45 11.36 1.91
C THR A 18 2.76 11.72 1.25
N CYS A 19 3.89 11.33 1.85
CA CYS A 19 5.20 11.69 1.31
C CYS A 19 5.54 10.89 0.04
N GLY A 20 5.06 9.67 -0.15
CA GLY A 20 5.45 8.84 -1.31
C GLY A 20 6.95 8.50 -1.32
N ASP A 21 7.43 7.89 -2.41
CA ASP A 21 8.83 7.49 -2.56
C ASP A 21 9.64 8.48 -3.44
N TRP A 22 9.04 8.99 -4.52
CA TRP A 22 9.59 10.00 -5.45
C TRP A 22 10.97 9.72 -6.06
N HIS A 23 11.44 8.47 -6.05
CA HIS A 23 12.60 8.00 -6.80
C HIS A 23 12.27 7.62 -8.25
N GLN A 24 11.31 8.32 -8.87
CA GLN A 24 10.78 8.07 -10.22
C GLN A 24 11.86 7.82 -11.31
N PRO A 25 13.01 8.55 -11.35
CA PRO A 25 14.07 8.29 -12.33
C PRO A 25 14.78 6.95 -12.17
N GLY A 26 14.75 6.35 -10.98
CA GLY A 26 15.36 5.05 -10.68
C GLY A 26 14.44 3.85 -10.93
N ILE A 27 13.17 4.09 -11.23
CA ILE A 27 12.17 3.05 -11.48
C ILE A 27 12.17 2.70 -12.97
N GLN A 28 12.09 1.40 -13.26
CA GLN A 28 11.82 0.94 -14.63
C GLN A 28 10.32 1.15 -14.94
N TRP A 29 10.00 1.76 -16.08
CA TRP A 29 8.60 2.03 -16.46
C TRP A 29 8.08 1.14 -17.59
N LYS A 30 8.91 0.21 -18.09
CA LYS A 30 8.54 -0.67 -19.22
C LYS A 30 7.58 -1.77 -18.81
N ASN A 31 7.81 -2.38 -17.64
CA ASN A 31 7.01 -3.48 -17.12
C ASN A 31 6.31 -3.04 -15.83
N LEU A 32 5.18 -2.36 -15.99
CA LEU A 32 4.39 -1.86 -14.87
C LEU A 32 3.91 -3.01 -13.97
N THR A 33 3.89 -2.78 -12.66
CA THR A 33 3.25 -3.68 -11.71
C THR A 33 1.74 -3.48 -11.80
N ILE A 34 1.05 -4.41 -12.47
CA ILE A 34 -0.39 -4.37 -12.70
C ILE A 34 -1.09 -5.47 -11.90
N ARG A 35 -2.23 -5.14 -11.29
CA ARG A 35 -3.11 -6.06 -10.57
C ARG A 35 -4.56 -5.92 -11.00
N GLU A 36 -5.36 -6.92 -10.67
CA GLU A 36 -6.82 -6.90 -10.82
C GLU A 36 -7.46 -6.66 -9.45
N SER A 37 -8.33 -5.65 -9.37
CA SER A 37 -8.99 -5.29 -8.11
C SER A 37 -9.91 -6.39 -7.57
N GLU A 38 -10.50 -7.20 -8.46
CA GLU A 38 -11.41 -8.30 -8.14
C GLU A 38 -10.72 -9.46 -7.41
N ASP A 39 -9.42 -9.63 -7.65
CA ASP A 39 -8.60 -10.67 -6.99
C ASP A 39 -8.08 -10.23 -5.62
N SER A 40 -8.24 -8.94 -5.28
CA SER A 40 -7.76 -8.37 -4.03
C SER A 40 -8.85 -8.32 -2.97
N VAL A 41 -8.51 -8.67 -1.73
CA VAL A 41 -9.40 -8.48 -0.57
C VAL A 41 -9.75 -7.01 -0.32
N PHE A 42 -8.99 -6.08 -0.90
CA PHE A 42 -9.25 -4.65 -0.82
C PHE A 42 -10.24 -4.15 -1.88
N GLY A 43 -10.60 -4.97 -2.87
CA GLY A 43 -11.48 -4.56 -3.97
C GLY A 43 -10.95 -3.33 -4.70
N ASP A 44 -11.81 -2.34 -4.95
CA ASP A 44 -11.45 -1.09 -5.62
C ASP A 44 -10.88 -0.01 -4.68
N TYR A 45 -10.70 -0.33 -3.38
CA TYR A 45 -10.24 0.64 -2.40
C TYR A 45 -8.91 1.29 -2.79
N GLY A 46 -8.87 2.63 -2.72
CA GLY A 46 -7.67 3.42 -2.96
C GLY A 46 -7.19 3.42 -4.40
N ILE A 47 -8.00 2.97 -5.36
CA ILE A 47 -7.67 3.10 -6.79
C ILE A 47 -8.19 4.45 -7.30
N GLU A 48 -7.31 5.20 -7.93
CA GLU A 48 -7.56 6.53 -8.47
C GLU A 48 -7.15 6.64 -9.95
N ASP A 49 -7.56 7.74 -10.58
CA ASP A 49 -7.16 8.07 -11.94
C ASP A 49 -5.88 8.91 -11.94
N ASN A 50 -4.87 8.47 -12.69
CA ASN A 50 -3.62 9.19 -12.85
C ASN A 50 -3.23 9.30 -14.32
N SER A 51 -3.02 10.52 -14.80
CA SER A 51 -2.65 10.80 -16.19
C SER A 51 -1.14 11.00 -16.41
N LEU A 52 -0.32 10.86 -15.36
CA LEU A 52 1.11 11.18 -15.37
C LEU A 52 1.96 9.94 -15.06
N VAL A 53 1.76 8.88 -15.84
CA VAL A 53 2.59 7.68 -15.78
C VAL A 53 3.71 7.80 -16.85
N PRO A 54 5.00 7.77 -16.47
CA PRO A 54 6.11 7.86 -17.42
C PRO A 54 6.01 6.85 -18.54
N ASP A 55 6.26 7.28 -19.78
CA ASP A 55 6.21 6.46 -20.99
C ASP A 55 4.84 5.83 -21.32
N HIS A 56 3.78 6.14 -20.57
CA HIS A 56 2.43 5.60 -20.76
C HIS A 56 1.40 6.74 -20.87
N PRO A 57 1.16 7.29 -22.08
CA PRO A 57 0.20 8.38 -22.27
C PRO A 57 -1.24 7.95 -21.97
N GLY A 58 -2.06 8.91 -21.54
CA GLY A 58 -3.47 8.69 -21.19
C GLY A 58 -3.71 8.60 -19.68
N THR A 59 -4.96 8.42 -19.30
CA THR A 59 -5.37 8.24 -17.90
C THR A 59 -5.38 6.75 -17.56
N HIS A 60 -4.71 6.40 -16.48
CA HIS A 60 -4.58 5.03 -15.99
C HIS A 60 -5.17 4.91 -14.60
N LYS A 61 -5.67 3.73 -14.26
CA LYS A 61 -6.04 3.37 -12.89
C LYS A 61 -4.77 3.07 -12.12
N VAL A 62 -4.56 3.76 -11.00
CA VAL A 62 -3.36 3.66 -10.16
C VAL A 62 -3.77 3.57 -8.70
N ALA A 63 -3.08 2.74 -7.93
CA ALA A 63 -3.23 2.72 -6.48
C ALA A 63 -2.70 4.02 -5.87
N ASN A 64 -3.45 4.60 -4.93
CA ASN A 64 -2.91 5.59 -4.02
C ASN A 64 -1.81 4.94 -3.14
N HIS A 65 -1.05 5.76 -2.41
CA HIS A 65 0.10 5.25 -1.66
C HIS A 65 -0.27 4.19 -0.63
N ILE A 66 -1.40 4.34 0.07
CA ILE A 66 -1.87 3.33 1.05
C ILE A 66 -2.15 2.00 0.33
N ARG A 67 -2.93 2.02 -0.76
CA ARG A 67 -3.24 0.81 -1.51
C ARG A 67 -1.99 0.16 -2.10
N ALA A 68 -1.03 0.95 -2.59
CA ALA A 68 0.23 0.44 -3.10
C ALA A 68 1.03 -0.32 -2.02
N LEU A 69 1.07 0.21 -0.79
CA LEU A 69 1.72 -0.43 0.34
C LEU A 69 0.99 -1.69 0.79
N LEU A 70 -0.35 -1.64 0.86
CA LEU A 70 -1.17 -2.80 1.22
C LEU A 70 -0.97 -3.96 0.24
N ASP A 71 -0.91 -3.68 -1.06
CA ASP A 71 -0.63 -4.69 -2.07
C ASP A 71 0.77 -5.32 -1.86
N LEU A 72 1.82 -4.50 -1.66
CA LEU A 72 3.16 -4.99 -1.34
C LEU A 72 3.19 -5.87 -0.08
N VAL A 73 2.53 -5.44 0.99
CA VAL A 73 2.45 -6.18 2.25
C VAL A 73 1.68 -7.49 2.08
N SER A 74 0.57 -7.47 1.34
CA SER A 74 -0.26 -8.67 1.08
C SER A 74 0.48 -9.76 0.31
N GLU A 75 1.47 -9.36 -0.50
CA GLU A 75 2.31 -10.25 -1.30
C GLU A 75 3.59 -10.69 -0.58
N GLY A 76 3.85 -10.15 0.61
CA GLY A 76 5.07 -10.40 1.37
C GLY A 76 6.30 -9.64 0.86
N ASN A 77 6.10 -8.61 0.03
CA ASN A 77 7.16 -7.74 -0.51
C ASN A 77 7.60 -6.67 0.51
N PHE A 78 7.90 -7.10 1.74
CA PHE A 78 8.20 -6.21 2.87
C PHE A 78 9.41 -5.31 2.66
N GLY A 79 10.39 -5.73 1.86
CA GLY A 79 11.57 -4.91 1.56
C GLY A 79 11.23 -3.62 0.82
N TYR A 80 10.22 -3.65 -0.06
CA TYR A 80 9.74 -2.45 -0.75
C TYR A 80 8.75 -1.62 0.08
N ALA A 81 8.14 -2.23 1.10
CA ALA A 81 7.24 -1.54 2.01
C ALA A 81 7.95 -0.96 3.24
N GLN A 82 9.23 -1.25 3.45
CA GLN A 82 9.98 -0.79 4.62
C GLN A 82 10.00 0.73 4.69
N GLY A 83 9.71 1.30 5.86
CA GLY A 83 9.48 2.74 6.00
C GLY A 83 8.04 3.16 5.69
N MET A 84 7.11 2.21 5.54
CA MET A 84 5.67 2.41 5.30
C MET A 84 5.11 3.59 6.09
N ASN A 85 5.36 3.63 7.39
CA ASN A 85 4.83 4.66 8.26
C ASN A 85 5.56 5.99 8.09
N LYS A 86 6.90 5.99 8.22
CA LYS A 86 7.69 7.22 8.37
C LYS A 86 8.14 7.85 7.07
N ASP A 87 8.40 7.05 6.05
CA ASP A 87 8.99 7.51 4.80
C ASP A 87 7.92 7.70 3.72
N PHE A 88 6.96 6.78 3.60
CA PHE A 88 5.96 6.82 2.52
C PHE A 88 4.65 7.49 2.94
N ILE A 89 4.02 7.07 4.04
CA ILE A 89 2.79 7.72 4.52
C ILE A 89 3.14 9.04 5.20
N CYS A 90 4.15 9.04 6.08
CA CYS A 90 4.82 10.23 6.60
C CYS A 90 3.93 11.13 7.50
N ASN A 91 2.78 10.61 7.92
CA ASN A 91 1.91 11.21 8.94
C ASN A 91 1.02 10.14 9.56
N ASP A 92 0.40 10.49 10.69
CA ASP A 92 -0.40 9.55 11.46
C ASP A 92 -1.90 9.59 11.13
N ILE A 93 -2.37 10.50 10.26
CA ILE A 93 -3.80 10.74 9.95
C ILE A 93 -4.46 9.48 9.40
N TYR A 94 -3.71 8.68 8.65
CA TYR A 94 -4.20 7.46 7.99
C TYR A 94 -3.94 6.18 8.80
N THR A 95 -3.38 6.26 10.00
CA THR A 95 -2.95 5.08 10.77
C THR A 95 -4.10 4.09 11.01
N GLU A 96 -5.26 4.60 11.45
CA GLU A 96 -6.43 3.76 11.74
C GLU A 96 -7.00 3.12 10.46
N GLU A 97 -7.01 3.87 9.36
CA GLU A 97 -7.46 3.37 8.05
C GLU A 97 -6.55 2.24 7.56
N VAL A 98 -5.23 2.45 7.62
CA VAL A 98 -4.22 1.46 7.26
C VAL A 98 -4.40 0.18 8.07
N PHE A 99 -4.54 0.31 9.39
CA PHE A 99 -4.72 -0.84 10.29
C PHE A 99 -6.01 -1.61 10.00
N SER A 100 -7.11 -0.89 9.78
CA SER A 100 -8.40 -1.48 9.43
C SER A 100 -8.33 -2.27 8.12
N LYS A 101 -7.57 -1.79 7.13
CA LYS A 101 -7.35 -2.53 5.88
C LYS A 101 -6.43 -3.74 6.09
N LEU A 102 -5.36 -3.61 6.88
CA LEU A 102 -4.46 -4.72 7.17
C LEU A 102 -5.18 -5.89 7.87
N LEU A 103 -6.18 -5.62 8.72
CA LEU A 103 -6.99 -6.67 9.35
C LEU A 103 -7.73 -7.57 8.35
N LEU A 104 -8.04 -7.08 7.14
CA LEU A 104 -8.66 -7.91 6.10
C LEU A 104 -7.74 -9.08 5.68
N LEU A 105 -6.43 -8.97 5.93
CA LEU A 105 -5.44 -10.01 5.67
C LEU A 105 -5.31 -11.04 6.81
N LYS A 106 -6.13 -10.98 7.88
CA LYS A 106 -6.07 -11.90 9.05
C LYS A 106 -6.14 -13.39 8.67
N LYS A 107 -6.82 -13.72 7.56
CA LYS A 107 -6.92 -15.10 7.03
C LYS A 107 -5.79 -15.49 6.07
N SER A 108 -4.85 -14.59 5.80
CA SER A 108 -3.71 -14.86 4.92
C SER A 108 -2.74 -15.86 5.55
N HIS A 109 -2.18 -16.74 4.73
CA HIS A 109 -1.15 -17.69 5.16
C HIS A 109 0.16 -17.02 5.63
N ILE A 110 0.39 -15.75 5.27
CA ILE A 110 1.53 -14.94 5.74
C ILE A 110 1.17 -13.96 6.86
N TRP A 111 -0.01 -14.10 7.48
CA TRP A 111 -0.50 -13.16 8.49
C TRP A 111 0.50 -12.87 9.61
N GLU A 112 1.17 -13.89 10.15
CA GLU A 112 2.18 -13.71 11.19
C GLU A 112 3.34 -12.81 10.73
N LYS A 113 3.80 -12.98 9.48
CA LYS A 113 4.85 -12.12 8.91
C LYS A 113 4.38 -10.68 8.71
N ILE A 114 3.11 -10.51 8.32
CA ILE A 114 2.49 -9.18 8.19
C ILE A 114 2.45 -8.50 9.56
N LYS A 115 1.96 -9.19 10.60
CA LYS A 115 1.93 -8.65 11.96
C LYS A 115 3.31 -8.23 12.44
N ASP A 116 4.33 -9.07 12.22
CA ASP A 116 5.71 -8.77 12.60
C ASP A 116 6.26 -7.54 11.86
N PHE A 117 5.98 -7.44 10.56
CA PHE A 117 6.39 -6.30 9.75
C PHE A 117 5.71 -5.01 10.21
N ILE A 118 4.38 -4.99 10.32
CA ILE A 118 3.61 -3.81 10.76
C ILE A 118 3.95 -3.44 12.20
N GLY A 119 4.25 -4.43 13.06
CA GLY A 119 4.77 -4.19 14.40
C GLY A 119 6.10 -3.45 14.43
N LYS A 120 6.97 -3.64 13.43
CA LYS A 120 8.22 -2.86 13.30
C LYS A 120 7.96 -1.45 12.78
N GLU A 121 7.01 -1.29 11.86
CA GLU A 121 6.68 0.00 11.24
C GLU A 121 5.88 0.94 12.18
N TYR A 122 5.00 0.39 13.02
CA TYR A 122 4.07 1.16 13.84
C TYR A 122 4.18 0.90 15.36
N GLY A 123 4.92 -0.12 15.77
CA GLY A 123 5.19 -0.39 17.19
C GLY A 123 3.93 -0.57 18.05
N VAL A 124 3.88 0.17 19.16
CA VAL A 124 2.83 0.05 20.20
C VAL A 124 1.45 0.37 19.66
N SER A 125 1.32 1.29 18.70
CA SER A 125 0.03 1.66 18.10
C SER A 125 -0.64 0.46 17.44
N TRP A 126 0.13 -0.36 16.73
CA TRP A 126 -0.38 -1.58 16.10
C TRP A 126 -0.80 -2.63 17.12
N LEU A 127 0.02 -2.86 18.15
CA LEU A 127 -0.29 -3.82 19.22
C LEU A 127 -1.58 -3.45 19.97
N ARG A 128 -1.76 -2.16 20.25
CA ARG A 128 -2.97 -1.65 20.90
C ARG A 128 -4.20 -1.88 20.01
N PHE A 129 -4.09 -1.52 18.73
CA PHE A 129 -5.18 -1.70 17.77
C PHE A 129 -5.59 -3.17 17.65
N LEU A 130 -4.63 -4.10 17.54
CA LEU A 130 -4.90 -5.53 17.49
C LEU A 130 -5.65 -6.01 18.74
N LYS A 131 -5.23 -5.60 19.93
CA LYS A 131 -5.88 -5.99 21.19
C LYS A 131 -7.34 -5.52 21.27
N GLU A 132 -7.62 -4.34 20.72
CA GLU A 132 -8.98 -3.79 20.66
C GLU A 132 -9.88 -4.59 19.69
N HIS A 133 -9.29 -5.27 18.69
CA HIS A 133 -10.00 -6.02 17.63
C HIS A 133 -9.74 -7.54 17.66
N GLU A 134 -9.19 -8.08 18.76
CA GLU A 134 -8.90 -9.52 18.91
C GLU A 134 -10.18 -10.36 19.03
N ASN A 135 -11.33 -9.72 19.34
CA ASN A 135 -12.63 -10.37 19.54
C ASN A 135 -13.60 -10.24 18.35
N GLU A 136 -13.15 -9.70 17.22
CA GLU A 136 -13.88 -9.63 15.95
C GLU A 136 -13.36 -10.65 14.92
#